data_AF-A0A3S9BHE6-F1
#
_entry.id   AF-A0A3S9BHE6-F1
#
_cell.length_a   1.000
_cell.length_b   1.000
_cell.length_c   1.000
_cell.angle_alpha   90.00
_cell.angle_beta   90.00
_cell.angle_gamma   90.00
#
_symmetry.space_group_name_H-M   'P 1'
#
loop_
_entity.id
_entity.type
_entity.pdbx_description
1 polymer ?
#
loop_
_entity_poly.entity_id
_entity_poly.type
_entity_poly.pdbx_seq_one_letter_code
_entity_poly.pdbx_strand_id
1 'polypeptide(L)'
;MPKPQSVDPEVSRAKFDREIGRFRPYADVYRAQGCFLIEATFPRAFFIFASPKLKPRVVSAASEVDFTDYDLRPPSVVFVDPFTRDPIARKDLYLKMLRRPPLPGTPPEMIGALIQQNAVPLTDFIQANSPEDEPFLCMAGVREYHDNPAHSGDPWLLHRGSGEGCLAFILDKIIKYGIVPIEQLQIQLQPTIVGMVVSPQAIQE
;
A
#
# COMPACT_ATOMS: atom_id res chain seq x y z
N MET A 1 -13.26 -19.97 -13.37
CA MET A 1 -12.51 -20.14 -14.61
C MET A 1 -11.62 -18.92 -14.80
N PRO A 2 -10.33 -19.07 -15.15
CA PRO A 2 -9.48 -17.91 -15.45
C PRO A 2 -10.12 -17.12 -16.59
N LYS A 3 -10.30 -15.81 -16.41
CA LYS A 3 -10.84 -14.93 -17.45
C LYS A 3 -9.89 -14.97 -18.66
N PRO A 4 -10.38 -15.11 -19.90
CA PRO A 4 -9.53 -15.00 -21.08
C PRO A 4 -8.86 -13.62 -21.10
N GLN A 5 -7.55 -13.58 -21.30
CA GLN A 5 -6.84 -12.32 -21.49
C GLN A 5 -7.38 -11.66 -22.77
N SER A 6 -7.74 -10.38 -22.68
CA SER A 6 -8.35 -9.61 -23.77
C SER A 6 -7.30 -8.95 -24.67
N VAL A 7 -6.11 -8.72 -24.13
CA VAL A 7 -4.93 -8.25 -24.87
C VAL A 7 -4.01 -9.42 -25.19
N ASP A 8 -3.36 -9.38 -26.34
CA ASP A 8 -2.28 -10.32 -26.65
C ASP A 8 -1.22 -10.32 -25.51
N PRO A 9 -0.91 -11.47 -24.89
CA PRO A 9 0.09 -11.58 -23.83
C PRO A 9 1.43 -10.92 -24.16
N GLU A 10 1.86 -10.96 -25.42
CA GLU A 10 3.13 -10.37 -25.84
C GLU A 10 3.13 -8.84 -25.77
N VAL A 11 1.98 -8.20 -25.99
CA VAL A 11 1.84 -6.74 -25.84
C VAL A 11 1.94 -6.34 -24.37
N SER A 12 1.25 -7.06 -23.49
CA SER A 12 1.34 -6.82 -22.04
C SER A 12 2.73 -7.12 -21.51
N ARG A 13 3.39 -8.18 -22.01
CA ARG A 13 4.77 -8.54 -21.68
C ARG A 13 5.75 -7.43 -22.06
N ALA A 14 5.69 -6.94 -23.30
CA ALA A 14 6.57 -5.85 -23.74
C ALA A 14 6.41 -4.59 -22.88
N LYS A 15 5.19 -4.29 -22.42
CA LYS A 15 4.94 -3.16 -21.51
C LYS A 15 5.44 -3.44 -20.09
N PHE A 16 5.24 -4.64 -19.56
CA PHE A 16 5.81 -5.07 -18.28
C PHE A 16 7.35 -4.94 -18.30
N ASP A 17 8.01 -5.47 -19.32
CA ASP A 17 9.47 -5.41 -19.45
C ASP A 17 9.96 -3.97 -19.54
N ARG A 18 9.22 -3.09 -20.20
CA ARG A 18 9.51 -1.65 -20.25
C ARG A 18 9.40 -1.00 -18.87
N GLU A 19 8.36 -1.29 -18.10
CA GLU A 19 8.17 -0.72 -16.75
C GLU A 19 9.24 -1.22 -15.77
N ILE A 20 9.54 -2.52 -15.77
CA ILE A 20 10.63 -3.09 -14.96
C ILE A 20 11.99 -2.55 -15.42
N GLY A 21 12.21 -2.43 -16.72
CA GLY A 21 13.41 -1.85 -17.29
C GLY A 21 13.62 -0.38 -16.89
N ARG A 22 12.54 0.40 -16.78
CA ARG A 22 12.58 1.78 -16.25
C ARG A 22 12.86 1.83 -14.76
N PHE A 23 12.35 0.87 -13.98
CA PHE A 23 12.56 0.80 -12.53
C PHE A 23 14.01 0.43 -12.16
N ARG A 24 14.60 -0.57 -12.84
CA ARG A 24 15.91 -1.16 -12.46
C ARG A 24 17.04 -0.13 -12.26
N PRO A 25 17.24 0.88 -13.12
CA PRO A 25 18.27 1.91 -12.91
C PRO A 25 18.08 2.74 -11.63
N TYR A 26 16.86 2.83 -11.10
CA TYR A 26 16.51 3.60 -9.91
C TYR A 26 16.28 2.72 -8.67
N ALA A 27 16.53 1.42 -8.76
CA ALA A 27 16.24 0.47 -7.68
C ALA A 27 16.91 0.86 -6.35
N ASP A 28 18.12 1.42 -6.39
CA ASP A 28 18.84 1.89 -5.20
C ASP A 28 18.18 3.12 -4.56
N VAL A 29 17.62 4.03 -5.37
CA VAL A 29 16.88 5.21 -4.91
C VAL A 29 15.60 4.77 -4.20
N TYR A 30 14.85 3.86 -4.83
CA TYR A 30 13.67 3.25 -4.23
C TYR A 30 14.00 2.51 -2.93
N ARG A 31 15.12 1.77 -2.90
CA ARG A 31 15.58 1.06 -1.70
C ARG A 31 15.88 2.00 -0.54
N ALA A 32 16.54 3.13 -0.80
CA ALA A 32 16.81 4.15 0.22
C ALA A 32 15.53 4.75 0.80
N GLN A 33 14.44 4.75 0.03
CA GLN A 33 13.10 5.18 0.45
C GLN A 33 12.26 4.05 1.07
N GLY A 34 12.81 2.85 1.19
CA GLY A 34 12.15 1.71 1.81
C GLY A 34 11.39 0.78 0.86
N CYS A 35 11.52 0.94 -0.46
CA CYS A 35 10.86 0.07 -1.45
C CYS A 35 11.86 -0.92 -2.07
N PHE A 36 11.53 -2.21 -2.02
CA PHE A 36 12.37 -3.31 -2.50
C PHE A 36 11.61 -4.13 -3.53
N LEU A 37 12.14 -4.22 -4.75
CA LEU A 37 11.71 -5.24 -5.71
C LEU A 37 12.33 -6.58 -5.31
N ILE A 38 11.48 -7.56 -4.99
CA ILE A 38 11.91 -8.90 -4.58
C ILE A 38 11.92 -9.84 -5.77
N GLU A 39 10.87 -9.80 -6.59
CA GLU A 39 10.73 -10.64 -7.78
C GLU A 39 9.99 -9.89 -8.89
N ALA A 40 10.41 -10.10 -10.14
CA ALA A 40 9.69 -9.61 -11.31
C ALA A 40 9.67 -10.70 -12.38
N THR A 41 8.52 -11.35 -12.53
CA THR A 41 8.26 -12.40 -13.52
C THR A 41 6.90 -12.13 -14.14
N PHE A 42 6.86 -11.81 -15.44
CA PHE A 42 5.61 -11.49 -16.12
C PHE A 42 4.51 -12.53 -15.83
N PRO A 43 3.28 -12.10 -15.46
CA PRO A 43 2.78 -10.71 -15.47
C PRO A 43 2.98 -9.95 -14.16
N ARG A 44 3.77 -10.44 -13.21
CA ARG A 44 3.77 -9.97 -11.83
C ARG A 44 5.09 -9.39 -11.37
N ALA A 45 5.00 -8.38 -10.51
CA ALA A 45 6.14 -7.83 -9.77
C ALA A 45 5.79 -7.73 -8.28
N PHE A 46 6.65 -8.31 -7.44
CA PHE A 46 6.47 -8.40 -6.00
C PHE A 46 7.39 -7.41 -5.29
N PHE A 47 6.79 -6.53 -4.48
CA PHE A 47 7.48 -5.49 -3.74
C PHE A 47 7.26 -5.62 -2.24
N ILE A 48 8.30 -5.31 -1.48
CA ILE A 48 8.23 -5.13 -0.02
C ILE A 48 8.54 -3.68 0.31
N PHE A 49 7.79 -3.14 1.28
CA PHE A 49 7.99 -1.80 1.80
C PHE A 49 8.37 -1.84 3.27
N ALA A 50 9.52 -1.26 3.60
CA ALA A 50 10.01 -1.11 4.96
C ALA A 50 10.06 0.38 5.36
N SER A 51 9.91 0.68 6.65
CA SER A 51 9.97 2.06 7.15
C SER A 51 11.40 2.48 7.51
N PRO A 52 12.10 3.26 6.65
CA PRO A 52 13.51 3.60 6.85
C PRO A 52 13.76 4.59 8.00
N LYS A 53 12.71 5.19 8.58
CA LYS A 53 12.83 6.08 9.74
C LYS A 53 12.78 5.34 11.08
N LEU A 54 12.08 4.20 11.16
CA LEU A 54 11.88 3.43 12.40
C LEU A 54 13.11 2.64 12.84
N LYS A 55 13.42 2.59 14.14
CA LYS A 55 14.44 1.71 14.71
C LYS A 55 13.79 0.83 15.80
N PRO A 56 13.73 -0.51 15.63
CA PRO A 56 14.21 -1.31 14.50
C PRO A 56 13.44 -1.02 13.19
N ARG A 57 14.05 -1.36 12.05
CA ARG A 57 13.42 -1.24 10.74
C ARG A 57 12.34 -2.33 10.63
N VAL A 58 11.13 -1.94 10.25
CA VAL A 58 9.97 -2.85 10.17
C VAL A 58 9.49 -2.92 8.73
N VAL A 59 9.09 -4.12 8.28
CA VAL A 59 8.34 -4.30 7.03
C VAL A 59 6.91 -3.86 7.28
N SER A 60 6.49 -2.79 6.61
CA SER A 60 5.20 -2.13 6.84
C SER A 60 4.10 -2.67 5.95
N ALA A 61 4.45 -3.15 4.75
CA ALA A 61 3.53 -3.78 3.81
C ALA A 61 4.32 -4.54 2.72
N ALA A 62 3.63 -5.40 1.99
CA ALA A 62 4.07 -5.92 0.71
C ALA A 62 2.94 -5.83 -0.31
N SER A 63 3.29 -5.76 -1.59
CA SER A 63 2.30 -5.70 -2.67
C SER A 63 2.71 -6.53 -3.87
N GLU A 64 1.74 -7.17 -4.50
CA GLU A 64 1.85 -7.76 -5.82
C GLU A 64 1.22 -6.82 -6.86
N VAL A 65 2.00 -6.45 -7.88
CA VAL A 65 1.52 -5.66 -9.02
C VAL A 65 1.37 -6.59 -10.22
N ASP A 66 0.15 -6.74 -10.71
CA ASP A 66 -0.19 -7.60 -11.86
C ASP A 66 -0.46 -6.75 -13.11
N PHE A 67 0.23 -7.09 -14.20
CA PHE A 67 0.18 -6.42 -15.49
C PHE A 67 -0.64 -7.20 -16.55
N THR A 68 -1.47 -8.15 -16.13
CA THR A 68 -2.40 -8.85 -17.03
C THR A 68 -3.32 -7.81 -17.71
N ASP A 69 -3.49 -7.92 -19.03
CA ASP A 69 -4.24 -6.95 -19.86
C ASP A 69 -3.73 -5.49 -19.81
N TYR A 70 -2.53 -5.25 -19.27
CA TYR A 70 -1.91 -3.93 -19.35
C TYR A 70 -1.62 -3.63 -20.82
N ASP A 71 -2.17 -2.59 -21.45
CA ASP A 71 -2.62 -1.24 -21.03
C ASP A 71 -4.10 -0.99 -21.39
N LEU A 72 -4.81 -2.05 -21.74
CA LEU A 72 -6.26 -2.03 -21.93
C LEU A 72 -6.95 -1.89 -20.57
N ARG A 73 -6.37 -2.50 -19.54
CA ARG A 73 -6.73 -2.33 -18.14
C ARG A 73 -5.53 -1.74 -17.38
N PRO A 74 -5.77 -1.00 -16.28
CA PRO A 74 -4.67 -0.61 -15.41
C PRO A 74 -4.07 -1.85 -14.74
N PRO A 75 -2.84 -1.76 -14.23
CA PRO A 75 -2.29 -2.82 -13.38
C PRO A 75 -3.13 -2.97 -12.12
N SER A 76 -3.23 -4.21 -11.64
CA SER A 76 -3.79 -4.52 -10.33
C SER A 76 -2.72 -4.35 -9.27
N VAL A 77 -3.11 -3.86 -8.10
CA VAL A 77 -2.22 -3.73 -6.95
C VAL A 77 -2.91 -4.36 -5.75
N VAL A 78 -2.40 -5.50 -5.30
CA VAL A 78 -2.93 -6.25 -4.17
C VAL A 78 -1.93 -6.20 -3.02
N PHE A 79 -2.39 -5.86 -1.82
CA PHE A 79 -1.57 -6.00 -0.62
C PHE A 79 -1.56 -7.45 -0.16
N VAL A 80 -0.37 -7.97 0.12
CA VAL A 80 -0.16 -9.39 0.43
C VAL A 80 0.70 -9.57 1.67
N ASP A 81 0.65 -10.76 2.26
CA ASP A 81 1.60 -11.18 3.29
C ASP A 81 3.01 -11.26 2.68
N PRO A 82 4.04 -10.66 3.30
CA PRO A 82 5.39 -10.63 2.73
C PRO A 82 6.07 -12.01 2.64
N PHE A 83 5.60 -13.00 3.37
CA PHE A 83 6.17 -14.35 3.42
C PHE A 83 5.39 -15.34 2.57
N THR A 84 4.05 -15.34 2.65
CA THR A 84 3.21 -16.30 1.90
C THR A 84 2.75 -15.76 0.56
N ARG A 85 2.71 -14.44 0.39
CA ARG A 85 2.14 -13.71 -0.76
C ARG A 85 0.63 -13.90 -0.93
N ASP A 86 -0.06 -14.38 0.08
CA ASP A 86 -1.53 -14.41 0.08
C ASP A 86 -2.07 -13.00 0.28
N PRO A 87 -3.19 -12.61 -0.39
CA PRO A 87 -3.87 -11.36 -0.11
C PRO A 87 -4.25 -11.23 1.36
N ILE A 88 -4.08 -10.03 1.91
CA ILE A 88 -4.42 -9.74 3.31
C ILE A 88 -5.71 -8.91 3.41
N ALA A 89 -6.46 -9.10 4.48
CA ALA A 89 -7.65 -8.30 4.77
C ALA A 89 -7.27 -6.90 5.28
N ARG A 90 -8.18 -5.93 5.15
CA ARG A 90 -7.96 -4.54 5.60
C ARG A 90 -7.56 -4.45 7.08
N LYS A 91 -8.10 -5.32 7.94
CA LYS A 91 -7.80 -5.37 9.38
C LYS A 91 -6.35 -5.77 9.68
N ASP A 92 -5.72 -6.53 8.80
CA ASP A 92 -4.36 -7.04 8.97
C ASP A 92 -3.31 -6.10 8.32
N LEU A 93 -3.76 -5.15 7.49
CA LEU A 93 -2.91 -4.10 6.92
C LEU A 93 -2.83 -2.87 7.84
N TYR A 94 -1.78 -2.79 8.65
CA TYR A 94 -1.55 -1.64 9.55
C TYR A 94 -1.13 -0.35 8.84
N LEU A 95 -0.68 -0.44 7.58
CA LEU A 95 -0.33 0.72 6.77
C LEU A 95 -1.55 1.65 6.60
N LYS A 96 -1.32 2.95 6.75
CA LYS A 96 -2.29 4.01 6.42
C LYS A 96 -1.65 4.97 5.44
N MET A 97 -2.36 5.31 4.38
CA MET A 97 -1.91 6.26 3.36
C MET A 97 -2.75 7.53 3.43
N LEU A 98 -2.56 8.31 4.49
CA LEU A 98 -3.39 9.48 4.76
C LEU A 98 -3.07 10.64 3.83
N ARG A 99 -4.12 11.25 3.27
CA ARG A 99 -4.08 12.50 2.51
C ARG A 99 -4.98 13.54 3.17
N ARG A 100 -4.56 14.79 3.06
CA ARG A 100 -5.35 15.96 3.45
C ARG A 100 -5.91 16.66 2.20
N PRO A 101 -7.05 17.35 2.29
CA PRO A 101 -7.51 18.22 1.23
C PRO A 101 -6.56 19.42 1.04
N PRO A 102 -6.61 20.09 -0.13
CA PRO A 102 -5.98 21.40 -0.31
C PRO A 102 -6.53 22.41 0.72
N LEU A 103 -5.63 23.13 1.39
CA LEU A 103 -5.96 24.17 2.37
C LEU A 103 -5.42 25.52 1.88
N PRO A 104 -6.07 26.15 0.88
CA PRO A 104 -5.60 27.40 0.33
C PRO A 104 -5.61 28.50 1.40
N GLY A 105 -4.51 29.26 1.51
CA GLY A 105 -4.38 30.35 2.48
C GLY A 105 -4.03 29.92 3.91
N THR A 106 -3.90 28.62 4.20
CA THR A 106 -3.43 28.15 5.52
C THR A 106 -1.90 28.03 5.54
N PRO A 107 -1.20 28.72 6.46
CA PRO A 107 0.25 28.60 6.61
C PRO A 107 0.68 27.16 6.97
N PRO A 108 1.79 26.62 6.42
CA PRO A 108 2.24 25.24 6.67
C PRO A 108 2.36 24.86 8.15
N GLU A 109 2.84 25.80 8.97
CA GLU A 109 3.03 25.65 10.42
C GLU A 109 1.71 25.45 11.18
N MET A 110 0.59 25.98 10.68
CA MET A 110 -0.73 25.82 11.32
C MET A 110 -1.37 24.46 11.00
N ILE A 111 -0.96 23.80 9.91
CA ILE A 111 -1.60 22.58 9.43
C ILE A 111 -1.50 21.46 10.47
N GLY A 112 -0.34 21.32 11.13
CA GLY A 112 -0.15 20.31 12.18
C GLY A 112 -1.11 20.49 13.35
N ALA A 113 -1.31 21.74 13.79
CA ALA A 113 -2.25 22.06 14.87
C ALA A 113 -3.71 21.77 14.47
N LEU A 114 -4.10 22.12 13.24
CA LEU A 114 -5.45 21.84 12.74
C LEU A 114 -5.72 20.33 12.62
N ILE A 115 -4.73 19.54 12.23
CA ILE A 115 -4.83 18.06 12.21
C ILE A 115 -5.00 17.52 13.63
N GLN A 116 -4.22 18.02 14.60
CA GLN A 116 -4.33 17.57 16.00
C GLN A 116 -5.69 17.93 16.63
N GLN A 117 -6.29 19.05 16.22
CA GLN A 117 -7.64 19.46 16.65
C GLN A 117 -8.76 18.79 15.85
N ASN A 118 -8.42 17.86 14.94
CA ASN A 118 -9.38 17.19 14.05
C ASN A 118 -10.20 18.16 13.18
N ALA A 119 -9.65 19.36 12.90
CA ALA A 119 -10.26 20.40 12.08
C ALA A 119 -10.02 20.20 10.57
N VAL A 120 -9.15 19.24 10.20
CA VAL A 120 -8.88 18.86 8.81
C VAL A 120 -9.23 17.38 8.64
N PRO A 121 -10.21 17.04 7.79
CA PRO A 121 -10.53 15.64 7.52
C PRO A 121 -9.38 15.00 6.76
N LEU A 122 -8.85 13.91 7.30
CA LEU A 122 -7.88 13.06 6.61
C LEU A 122 -8.62 11.92 5.91
N THR A 123 -8.24 11.62 4.68
CA THR A 123 -8.75 10.47 3.91
C THR A 123 -7.64 9.46 3.74
N ASP A 124 -7.92 8.18 3.91
CA ASP A 124 -6.98 7.12 3.57
C ASP A 124 -7.09 6.78 2.07
N PHE A 125 -5.96 6.65 1.37
CA PHE A 125 -5.93 6.08 0.02
C PHE A 125 -6.26 4.59 0.04
N ILE A 126 -5.96 3.88 1.13
CA ILE A 126 -6.26 2.45 1.24
C ILE A 126 -7.71 2.30 1.73
N GLN A 127 -8.57 1.75 0.88
CA GLN A 127 -9.99 1.54 1.17
C GLN A 127 -10.38 0.07 1.07
N ALA A 128 -11.47 -0.29 1.73
CA ALA A 128 -12.08 -1.63 1.67
C ALA A 128 -13.57 -1.50 1.99
N ASN A 129 -14.39 -2.44 1.52
CA ASN A 129 -15.83 -2.45 1.82
C ASN A 129 -16.09 -2.81 3.29
N SER A 130 -15.26 -3.67 3.87
CA SER A 130 -15.27 -4.03 5.28
C SER A 130 -13.83 -4.34 5.77
N PRO A 131 -13.62 -4.48 7.10
CA PRO A 131 -12.32 -4.88 7.65
C PRO A 131 -11.84 -6.26 7.20
N GLU A 132 -12.76 -7.14 6.77
CA GLU A 132 -12.47 -8.52 6.36
C GLU A 132 -12.14 -8.63 4.86
N ASP A 133 -12.45 -7.58 4.08
CA ASP A 133 -12.19 -7.58 2.65
C ASP A 133 -10.75 -7.19 2.32
N GLU A 134 -10.27 -7.63 1.16
CA GLU A 134 -9.02 -7.18 0.57
C GLU A 134 -9.06 -5.65 0.38
N PRO A 135 -8.06 -4.91 0.89
CA PRO A 135 -7.99 -3.48 0.68
C PRO A 135 -7.45 -3.17 -0.72
N PHE A 136 -7.87 -2.03 -1.27
CA PHE A 136 -7.38 -1.51 -2.54
C PHE A 136 -6.89 -0.07 -2.43
N LEU A 137 -6.02 0.32 -3.36
CA LEU A 137 -5.59 1.70 -3.53
C LEU A 137 -6.67 2.49 -4.27
N CYS A 138 -7.36 3.38 -3.56
CA CYS A 138 -8.39 4.27 -4.08
C CYS A 138 -7.76 5.45 -4.85
N MET A 139 -7.20 5.15 -6.03
CA MET A 139 -6.61 6.11 -6.95
C MET A 139 -6.70 5.63 -8.41
N ALA A 140 -6.88 6.58 -9.33
CA ALA A 140 -6.81 6.31 -10.77
C ALA A 140 -5.46 5.68 -11.16
N GLY A 141 -5.50 4.77 -12.14
CA GLY A 141 -4.34 3.96 -12.54
C GLY A 141 -4.18 2.63 -11.81
N VAL A 142 -5.09 2.30 -10.88
CA VAL A 142 -5.15 0.98 -10.23
C VAL A 142 -6.43 0.27 -10.66
N ARG A 143 -6.32 -1.02 -11.03
CA ARG A 143 -7.44 -1.83 -11.54
C ARG A 143 -8.61 -1.86 -10.57
N GLU A 144 -8.33 -2.12 -9.30
CA GLU A 144 -9.33 -2.25 -8.25
C GLU A 144 -10.12 -0.95 -8.03
N TYR A 145 -9.49 0.21 -8.24
CA TYR A 145 -10.18 1.50 -8.22
C TYR A 145 -11.20 1.59 -9.37
N HIS A 146 -10.79 1.30 -10.61
CA HIS A 146 -11.68 1.42 -11.77
C HIS A 146 -12.75 0.33 -11.85
N ASP A 147 -12.53 -0.83 -11.23
CA ASP A 147 -13.52 -1.91 -11.12
C ASP A 147 -14.55 -1.66 -10.00
N ASN A 148 -14.29 -0.73 -9.07
CA ASN A 148 -15.17 -0.46 -7.94
C ASN A 148 -16.41 0.36 -8.38
N PRO A 149 -17.65 -0.04 -8.00
CA PRO A 149 -18.88 0.69 -8.35
C PRO A 149 -18.87 2.18 -7.96
N ALA A 150 -18.17 2.55 -6.87
CA ALA A 150 -18.04 3.94 -6.43
C ALA A 150 -17.27 4.84 -7.44
N HIS A 151 -16.55 4.25 -8.39
CA HIS A 151 -15.74 4.93 -9.40
C HIS A 151 -16.20 4.64 -10.83
N SER A 152 -17.42 4.13 -11.01
CA SER A 152 -18.00 3.83 -12.33
C SER A 152 -18.07 5.03 -13.29
N GLY A 153 -18.06 6.25 -12.76
CA GLY A 153 -18.01 7.50 -13.54
C GLY A 153 -16.61 7.93 -14.00
N ASP A 154 -15.55 7.17 -13.66
CA ASP A 154 -14.16 7.56 -13.91
C ASP A 154 -13.38 6.44 -14.64
N PRO A 155 -13.60 6.28 -15.97
CA PRO A 155 -13.04 5.15 -16.72
C PRO A 155 -11.53 5.27 -16.97
N TRP A 156 -10.82 4.14 -16.88
CA TRP A 156 -9.36 4.02 -17.12
C TRP A 156 -8.88 4.66 -18.42
N LEU A 157 -9.69 4.61 -19.49
CA LEU A 157 -9.30 5.14 -20.80
C LEU A 157 -9.00 6.64 -20.79
N LEU A 158 -9.49 7.39 -19.80
CA LEU A 158 -9.18 8.81 -19.62
C LEU A 158 -7.77 9.04 -19.06
N HIS A 159 -7.17 8.02 -18.45
CA HIS A 159 -5.93 8.11 -17.65
C HIS A 159 -4.74 7.39 -18.27
N ARG A 160 -4.97 6.38 -19.14
CA ARG A 160 -3.91 5.53 -19.72
C ARG A 160 -2.75 6.26 -20.42
N GLY A 161 -2.92 7.54 -20.78
CA GLY A 161 -1.90 8.37 -21.43
C GLY A 161 -1.24 9.42 -20.54
N SER A 162 -1.69 9.63 -19.31
CA SER A 162 -1.22 10.72 -18.43
C SER A 162 -0.03 10.31 -17.53
N GLY A 163 0.36 9.03 -17.57
CA GLY A 163 1.37 8.43 -16.70
C GLY A 163 0.80 7.78 -15.44
N GLU A 164 -0.48 8.00 -15.15
CA GLU A 164 -1.19 7.21 -14.13
C GLU A 164 -1.17 5.73 -14.48
N GLY A 165 -1.07 4.86 -13.47
CA GLY A 165 -0.97 3.40 -13.67
C GLY A 165 0.36 2.89 -14.22
N CYS A 166 1.38 3.75 -14.41
CA CYS A 166 2.75 3.26 -14.56
C CYS A 166 3.32 2.78 -13.21
N LEU A 167 4.33 1.90 -13.25
CA LEU A 167 4.88 1.30 -12.05
C LEU A 167 5.46 2.36 -11.10
N ALA A 168 6.22 3.31 -11.65
CA ALA A 168 6.81 4.40 -10.88
C ALA A 168 5.74 5.24 -10.17
N PHE A 169 4.64 5.57 -10.86
CA PHE A 169 3.53 6.33 -10.27
C PHE A 169 2.91 5.62 -9.07
N ILE A 170 2.67 4.31 -9.17
CA ILE A 170 2.11 3.52 -8.06
C ILE A 170 3.07 3.49 -6.87
N LEU A 171 4.34 3.14 -7.11
CA LEU A 171 5.35 3.03 -6.05
C LEU A 171 5.59 4.37 -5.36
N ASP A 172 5.66 5.46 -6.12
CA ASP A 172 5.86 6.81 -5.59
C ASP A 172 4.72 7.23 -4.66
N LYS A 173 3.47 6.83 -4.95
CA LYS A 173 2.33 7.11 -4.08
C LYS A 173 2.40 6.30 -2.79
N ILE A 174 2.69 4.99 -2.87
CA ILE A 174 2.87 4.14 -1.69
C ILE A 174 3.98 4.69 -0.80
N ILE A 175 5.11 5.09 -1.39
CA ILE A 175 6.23 5.65 -0.64
C ILE A 175 5.84 6.99 -0.01
N LYS A 176 5.32 7.93 -0.81
CA LYS A 176 5.00 9.29 -0.37
C LYS A 176 3.97 9.33 0.75
N TYR A 177 2.91 8.53 0.65
CA TYR A 177 1.78 8.58 1.58
C TYR A 177 1.80 7.47 2.62
N GLY A 178 2.42 6.32 2.33
CA GLY A 178 2.44 5.16 3.22
C GLY A 178 3.74 5.01 4.00
N ILE A 179 4.91 5.19 3.36
CA ILE A 179 6.20 4.85 3.97
C ILE A 179 6.89 6.05 4.60
N VAL A 180 7.04 7.15 3.84
CA VAL A 180 7.71 8.37 4.29
C VAL A 180 7.08 8.96 5.56
N PRO A 181 5.75 8.94 5.75
CA PRO A 181 5.13 9.50 6.96
C PRO A 181 5.29 8.64 8.24
N ILE A 182 5.80 7.41 8.15
CA ILE A 182 5.96 6.55 9.33
C ILE A 182 7.22 6.97 10.10
N GLU A 183 7.02 7.65 11.22
CA GLU A 183 8.12 8.15 12.06
C GLU A 183 8.23 7.46 13.42
N GLN A 184 7.13 6.87 13.90
CA GLN A 184 7.07 6.18 15.20
C GLN A 184 6.24 4.90 15.11
N LEU A 185 6.56 3.93 15.97
CA LEU A 185 5.78 2.73 16.19
C LEU A 185 5.02 2.89 17.51
N GLN A 186 3.69 2.84 17.47
CA GLN A 186 2.87 2.87 18.67
C GLN A 186 2.63 1.44 19.16
N ILE A 187 3.06 1.16 20.39
CA ILE A 187 2.87 -0.14 21.05
C ILE A 187 1.98 0.10 22.26
N GLN A 188 0.82 -0.55 22.31
CA GLN A 188 -0.09 -0.51 23.45
C GLN A 188 0.07 -1.81 24.26
N LEU A 189 0.55 -1.69 25.51
CA LEU A 189 0.65 -2.80 26.46
C LEU A 189 -0.48 -2.67 27.49
N GLN A 190 -1.30 -3.71 27.63
CA GLN A 190 -2.34 -3.77 28.67
C GLN A 190 -2.04 -4.96 29.62
N PRO A 191 -1.26 -4.76 30.69
CA PRO A 191 -1.02 -5.82 31.65
C PRO A 191 -2.30 -6.10 32.46
N THR A 192 -2.76 -7.34 32.47
CA THR A 192 -3.83 -7.80 33.37
C THR A 192 -3.21 -8.57 34.53
N ILE A 193 -3.43 -8.09 35.76
CA ILE A 193 -3.00 -8.79 36.97
C ILE A 193 -4.09 -9.80 37.34
N VAL A 194 -3.80 -11.10 37.19
CA VAL A 194 -4.75 -12.20 37.45
C VAL A 194 -4.75 -12.62 38.93
N GLY A 195 -3.77 -12.18 39.71
CA GLY A 195 -3.66 -12.44 41.15
C GLY A 195 -2.22 -12.72 41.58
N MET A 196 -2.02 -12.93 42.89
CA MET A 196 -0.74 -13.40 43.43
C MET A 196 -0.77 -14.93 43.48
N VAL A 197 0.20 -15.59 42.86
CA VAL A 197 0.36 -17.04 42.95
C VAL A 197 1.17 -17.35 44.20
N VAL A 198 0.57 -18.04 45.16
CA VAL A 198 1.28 -18.59 46.32
C VAL A 198 1.80 -19.96 45.92
N SER A 199 3.12 -20.16 46.02
CA SER A 199 3.71 -21.48 45.79
C SER A 199 3.20 -22.45 46.84
N PRO A 200 2.67 -23.64 46.47
CA PRO A 200 2.25 -24.65 47.43
C PRO A 200 3.37 -25.07 48.40
N GLN A 201 4.62 -24.97 47.96
CA GLN A 201 5.81 -25.28 48.76
C GLN A 201 6.17 -24.17 49.78
N ALA A 202 5.64 -22.96 49.60
CA ALA A 202 5.85 -21.84 50.52
C ALA A 202 4.74 -21.72 51.57
N ILE A 203 3.75 -22.62 51.55
CA ILE A 203 2.72 -22.72 52.57
C ILE A 203 3.37 -23.35 53.80
N GLN A 204 3.59 -22.55 54.85
CA GLN A 204 4.04 -23.03 56.15
C GLN A 204 2.86 -23.74 56.86
N GLU A 205 3.14 -24.75 57.68
CA GLU A 205 2.15 -25.48 58.49
C GLU A 205 1.45 -24.58 59.53
#